data_AF-D3IC96-F1
#
_entry.id   AF-D3IC96-F1
#
_cell.length_a   1.000
_cell.length_b   1.000
_cell.length_c   1.000
_cell.angle_alpha   90.00
_cell.angle_beta   90.00
_cell.angle_gamma   90.00
#
_symmetry.space_group_name_H-M   'P 1'
#
loop_
_entity.id
_entity.type
_entity.pdbx_description
1 polymer ?
#
loop_
_entity_poly.entity_id
_entity_poly.type
_entity_poly.pdbx_seq_one_letter_code
_entity_poly.pdbx_strand_id
1 'polypeptide(L)'
;MAKEFIVAIELGSTNIIGVAGKKNIDGSISILSVIKEDSTSCINKGVVYNIDKTVQCLTNIIKRLETSLKSKVAQVYVGVGGQSIRSVKNTLIKELPLDTVVTLDMVNELMDANRSMTYPAQEVLDAITQEYKVDAQYQLDPVGIQCTRLEANLLNILWKKSFYRNLNKCFDNAGIAIAEMYLAPLALADSVLTDAEKRVGCVLVDLGAETTTVSVYYRNILRHLAVIPLGGNNITIDIASLQMDDENAEKIKLKYASAYTDSKDIDENLKYSIDEDRQVDSKTFIEIVEARLEEIIKNVWYQVPSEYTDKLLGGFIITGGVSNMKNIEKAFKQHTGVDKIRIANFVQETINSNIPEITAHNATMNTVLGLIAKGDMNCAGDELTSDLFAKENNTETTSTAVEAPKAPRSITETQGRGVVPTEAEKQKAEEEARRKREEEEAEQRAREEEERRLEEEKRKNSPLNKLFRKTKNFFDQIMKEEGE
;
A
#
# COMPACT_ATOMS: atom_id res chain seq x y z
N MET A 1 -19.57 -25.34 -14.81
CA MET A 1 -19.46 -23.85 -14.77
C MET A 1 -18.07 -23.55 -14.26
N ALA A 2 -17.34 -22.63 -14.89
CA ALA A 2 -16.04 -22.21 -14.36
C ALA A 2 -16.22 -21.72 -12.92
N LYS A 3 -15.36 -22.17 -12.02
CA LYS A 3 -15.39 -21.67 -10.64
C LYS A 3 -14.97 -20.21 -10.66
N GLU A 4 -15.61 -19.44 -9.80
CA GLU A 4 -15.35 -18.01 -9.66
C GLU A 4 -15.14 -17.73 -8.18
N PHE A 5 -13.90 -17.38 -7.84
CA PHE A 5 -13.51 -16.96 -6.50
C PHE A 5 -12.31 -16.03 -6.58
N ILE A 6 -12.16 -15.21 -5.55
CA ILE A 6 -11.03 -14.32 -5.29
C ILE A 6 -10.23 -14.93 -4.15
N VAL A 7 -8.90 -14.85 -4.23
CA VAL A 7 -7.99 -15.24 -3.16
C VAL A 7 -7.18 -14.04 -2.72
N ALA A 8 -7.18 -13.75 -1.42
CA ALA A 8 -6.34 -12.74 -0.80
C ALA A 8 -5.41 -13.37 0.24
N ILE A 9 -4.16 -12.91 0.29
CA ILE A 9 -3.15 -13.31 1.27
C ILE A 9 -2.67 -12.09 2.04
N GLU A 10 -2.79 -12.15 3.36
CA GLU A 10 -2.22 -11.18 4.29
C GLU A 10 -1.00 -11.79 4.99
N LEU A 11 0.13 -11.08 4.98
CA LEU A 11 1.35 -11.48 5.69
C LEU A 11 1.41 -10.80 7.07
N GLY A 12 0.73 -11.38 8.06
CA GLY A 12 0.81 -10.98 9.45
C GLY A 12 2.09 -11.47 10.13
N SER A 13 2.43 -10.89 11.29
CA SER A 13 3.60 -11.33 12.07
C SER A 13 3.32 -12.60 12.87
N THR A 14 2.07 -12.79 13.33
CA THR A 14 1.66 -14.01 14.03
C THR A 14 1.20 -15.10 13.07
N ASN A 15 0.46 -14.74 12.02
CA ASN A 15 -0.01 -15.67 11.01
C ASN A 15 0.05 -15.06 9.61
N ILE A 16 0.35 -15.89 8.61
CA ILE A 16 -0.02 -15.61 7.23
C ILE A 16 -1.42 -16.16 7.02
N ILE A 17 -2.33 -15.32 6.52
CA ILE A 17 -3.75 -15.65 6.36
C ILE A 17 -4.11 -15.64 4.88
N GLY A 18 -4.56 -16.77 4.37
CA GLY A 18 -5.15 -16.89 3.04
C GLY A 18 -6.67 -17.01 3.13
N VAL A 19 -7.40 -16.15 2.43
CA VAL A 19 -8.86 -16.18 2.37
C VAL A 19 -9.31 -16.32 0.92
N ALA A 20 -10.25 -17.22 0.69
CA ALA A 20 -10.96 -17.35 -0.58
C ALA A 20 -12.43 -16.97 -0.41
N GLY A 21 -12.97 -16.20 -1.35
CA GLY A 21 -14.34 -15.71 -1.30
C GLY A 21 -14.91 -15.46 -2.69
N LYS A 22 -16.21 -15.26 -2.76
CA LYS A 22 -16.94 -14.93 -3.99
C LYS A 22 -17.71 -13.63 -3.81
N LYS A 23 -17.54 -12.70 -4.74
CA LYS A 23 -18.39 -11.51 -4.84
C LYS A 23 -19.71 -11.88 -5.50
N ASN A 24 -20.81 -11.55 -4.84
CA ASN A 24 -22.15 -11.75 -5.33
C ASN A 24 -22.61 -10.54 -6.14
N ILE A 25 -23.66 -10.73 -6.94
CA ILE A 25 -24.22 -9.68 -7.82
C ILE A 25 -24.75 -8.49 -7.01
N ASP A 26 -25.21 -8.73 -5.78
CA ASP A 26 -25.68 -7.70 -4.86
C ASP A 26 -24.56 -6.90 -4.16
N GLY A 27 -23.29 -7.20 -4.47
CA GLY A 27 -22.12 -6.58 -3.87
C GLY A 27 -21.68 -7.22 -2.54
N SER A 28 -22.42 -8.19 -2.00
CA SER A 28 -21.99 -8.94 -0.82
C SER A 28 -20.84 -9.92 -1.14
N ILE A 29 -20.07 -10.30 -0.13
CA ILE A 29 -18.93 -11.21 -0.30
C ILE A 29 -19.18 -12.47 0.52
N SER A 30 -19.28 -13.61 -0.16
CA SER A 30 -19.37 -14.92 0.48
C SER A 30 -17.99 -15.50 0.71
N ILE A 31 -17.58 -15.71 1.97
CA ILE A 31 -16.30 -16.34 2.29
C ILE A 31 -16.44 -17.86 2.16
N LEU A 32 -15.57 -18.44 1.34
CA LEU A 32 -15.56 -19.87 1.02
C LEU A 32 -14.59 -20.64 1.92
N SER A 33 -13.40 -20.07 2.17
CA SER A 33 -12.37 -20.74 2.97
C SER A 33 -11.41 -19.73 3.59
N VAL A 34 -10.89 -20.06 4.76
CA VAL A 34 -9.87 -19.31 5.50
C VAL A 34 -8.80 -20.30 5.94
N ILE A 35 -7.55 -20.03 5.61
CA ILE A 35 -6.38 -20.81 6.01
C ILE A 35 -5.42 -19.89 6.76
N LYS A 36 -4.91 -20.37 7.89
CA LYS A 36 -3.87 -19.70 8.68
C LYS A 36 -2.67 -20.62 8.82
N GLU A 37 -1.48 -20.04 8.67
CA GLU A 37 -0.20 -20.68 8.99
C GLU A 37 0.55 -19.78 9.96
N ASP A 38 1.16 -20.37 10.99
CA ASP A 38 2.03 -19.64 11.91
C ASP A 38 3.20 -19.03 11.16
N SER A 39 3.48 -17.76 11.43
CA SER A 39 4.49 -16.99 10.72
C SER A 39 5.57 -16.43 11.63
N THR A 40 5.55 -16.74 12.93
CA THR A 40 6.46 -16.18 13.94
C THR A 40 7.93 -16.44 13.62
N SER A 41 8.20 -17.53 12.89
CA SER A 41 9.56 -17.91 12.50
C SER A 41 10.02 -17.38 11.13
N CYS A 42 9.17 -16.65 10.40
CA CYS A 42 9.46 -16.18 9.05
C CYS A 42 9.09 -14.72 8.75
N ILE A 43 8.10 -14.16 9.45
CA ILE A 43 7.70 -12.75 9.38
C ILE A 43 8.07 -12.07 10.70
N ASN A 44 8.70 -10.91 10.62
CA ASN A 44 9.04 -10.09 11.79
C ASN A 44 8.63 -8.65 11.49
N LYS A 45 7.82 -8.03 12.35
CA LYS A 45 7.26 -6.68 12.21
C LYS A 45 6.60 -6.45 10.85
N GLY A 46 5.87 -7.46 10.38
CA GLY A 46 5.16 -7.45 9.09
C GLY A 46 6.07 -7.51 7.86
N VAL A 47 7.37 -7.78 8.00
CA VAL A 47 8.29 -7.93 6.87
C VAL A 47 8.87 -9.34 6.81
N VAL A 48 9.14 -9.82 5.60
CA VAL A 48 9.75 -11.15 5.40
C VAL A 48 11.18 -11.17 5.90
N TYR A 49 11.42 -11.94 6.97
CA TYR A 49 12.72 -12.15 7.59
C TYR A 49 13.39 -13.43 7.09
N ASN A 50 12.64 -14.53 6.94
CA ASN A 50 13.14 -15.80 6.42
C ASN A 50 12.39 -16.23 5.15
N ILE A 51 13.04 -16.07 4.00
CA ILE A 51 12.46 -16.33 2.68
C ILE A 51 12.00 -17.79 2.53
N ASP A 52 12.85 -18.76 2.87
CA ASP A 52 12.55 -20.18 2.62
C ASP A 52 11.35 -20.66 3.45
N LYS A 53 11.27 -20.23 4.71
CA LYS A 53 10.12 -20.54 5.57
C LYS A 53 8.85 -19.82 5.09
N THR A 54 8.94 -18.56 4.65
CA THR A 54 7.79 -17.86 4.07
C THR A 54 7.27 -18.58 2.82
N VAL A 55 8.15 -19.05 1.93
CA VAL A 55 7.79 -19.85 0.75
C VAL A 55 7.04 -21.13 1.15
N GLN A 56 7.50 -21.82 2.19
CA GLN A 56 6.83 -23.02 2.72
C GLN A 56 5.42 -22.70 3.23
N CYS A 57 5.27 -21.65 4.05
CA CYS A 57 3.96 -21.21 4.55
C CYS A 57 3.00 -20.85 3.40
N LEU A 58 3.47 -20.07 2.42
CA LEU A 58 2.67 -19.67 1.25
C LEU A 58 2.23 -20.90 0.44
N THR A 59 3.15 -21.83 0.17
CA THR A 59 2.85 -23.07 -0.57
C THR A 59 1.80 -23.92 0.15
N ASN A 60 1.90 -24.02 1.48
CA ASN A 60 0.92 -24.73 2.31
C ASN A 60 -0.46 -24.07 2.26
N ILE A 61 -0.53 -22.73 2.38
CA ILE A 61 -1.77 -21.97 2.27
C ILE A 61 -2.45 -22.25 0.93
N ILE A 62 -1.73 -22.10 -0.18
CA ILE A 62 -2.28 -22.34 -1.52
C ILE A 62 -2.77 -23.78 -1.64
N LYS A 63 -1.97 -24.78 -1.26
CA LYS A 63 -2.37 -26.19 -1.35
C LYS A 63 -3.65 -26.49 -0.55
N ARG A 64 -3.78 -25.91 0.65
CA ARG A 64 -4.96 -26.09 1.51
C ARG A 64 -6.19 -25.37 0.92
N LEU A 65 -6.02 -24.16 0.38
CA LEU A 65 -7.08 -23.44 -0.34
C LEU A 65 -7.53 -24.22 -1.57
N GLU A 66 -6.61 -24.68 -2.41
CA GLU A 66 -6.91 -25.46 -3.60
C GLU A 66 -7.72 -26.72 -3.27
N THR A 67 -7.33 -27.42 -2.20
CA THR A 67 -8.04 -28.61 -1.71
C THR A 67 -9.46 -28.28 -1.26
N SER A 68 -9.63 -27.19 -0.50
CA SER A 68 -10.91 -26.72 0.02
C SER A 68 -11.86 -26.28 -1.13
N LEU A 69 -11.32 -25.56 -2.11
CA LEU A 69 -12.06 -25.03 -3.26
C LEU A 69 -12.25 -26.09 -4.37
N LYS A 70 -11.51 -27.20 -4.31
CA LYS A 70 -11.42 -28.22 -5.37
C LYS A 70 -11.03 -27.61 -6.74
N SER A 71 -10.18 -26.60 -6.74
CA SER A 71 -9.75 -25.84 -7.92
C SER A 71 -8.32 -25.37 -7.71
N LYS A 72 -7.55 -25.26 -8.79
CA LYS A 72 -6.26 -24.57 -8.76
C LYS A 72 -6.45 -23.08 -8.45
N VAL A 73 -5.45 -22.48 -7.81
CA VAL A 73 -5.38 -21.04 -7.59
C VAL A 73 -4.43 -20.46 -8.63
N ALA A 74 -4.98 -19.72 -9.60
CA ALA A 74 -4.19 -19.17 -10.71
C ALA A 74 -3.37 -17.94 -10.29
N GLN A 75 -3.92 -17.11 -9.41
CA GLN A 75 -3.32 -15.87 -8.95
C GLN A 75 -3.93 -15.42 -7.62
N VAL A 76 -3.25 -14.53 -6.90
CA VAL A 76 -3.71 -14.01 -5.59
C VAL A 76 -3.54 -12.51 -5.45
N TYR A 77 -4.40 -11.89 -4.63
CA TYR A 77 -4.20 -10.56 -4.10
C TYR A 77 -3.31 -10.61 -2.86
N VAL A 78 -2.41 -9.66 -2.70
CA VAL A 78 -1.46 -9.65 -1.58
C VAL A 78 -1.55 -8.34 -0.81
N GLY A 79 -1.69 -8.45 0.51
CA GLY A 79 -1.58 -7.32 1.43
C GLY A 79 -0.15 -7.06 1.82
N VAL A 80 0.33 -5.85 1.55
CA VAL A 80 1.67 -5.38 1.88
C VAL A 80 1.57 -4.42 3.04
N GLY A 81 2.26 -4.74 4.14
CA GLY A 81 2.29 -3.95 5.35
C GLY A 81 3.66 -4.03 6.02
N GLY A 82 3.71 -3.62 7.28
CA GLY A 82 4.87 -3.84 8.14
C GLY A 82 5.88 -2.69 8.19
N GLN A 83 6.97 -2.95 8.90
CA GLN A 83 7.96 -1.97 9.27
C GLN A 83 8.53 -1.24 8.05
N SER A 84 8.92 0.02 8.27
CA SER A 84 9.52 0.93 7.30
C SER A 84 8.53 1.57 6.32
N ILE A 85 7.24 1.18 6.31
CA ILE A 85 6.22 1.94 5.59
C ILE A 85 6.00 3.27 6.30
N ARG A 86 6.18 4.37 5.55
CA ARG A 86 5.91 5.74 6.03
C ARG A 86 5.57 6.66 4.88
N SER A 87 4.79 7.70 5.15
CA SER A 87 4.54 8.77 4.20
C SER A 87 5.56 9.89 4.33
N VAL A 88 5.98 10.46 3.19
CA VAL A 88 6.82 11.65 3.10
C VAL A 88 6.15 12.63 2.15
N LYS A 89 5.96 13.87 2.60
CA LYS A 89 5.43 14.93 1.75
C LYS A 89 6.46 15.30 0.70
N ASN A 90 5.99 15.52 -0.52
CA ASN A 90 6.80 16.03 -1.61
C ASN A 90 6.02 17.11 -2.36
N THR A 91 6.71 18.18 -2.73
CA THR A 91 6.12 19.29 -3.48
C THR A 91 6.93 19.51 -4.74
N LEU A 92 6.26 19.50 -5.89
CA LEU A 92 6.86 19.77 -7.19
C LEU A 92 6.25 21.03 -7.78
N ILE A 93 7.08 21.84 -8.44
CA ILE A 93 6.67 23.13 -8.99
C ILE A 93 7.03 23.17 -10.47
N LYS A 94 6.06 23.58 -11.29
CA LYS A 94 6.24 23.90 -12.71
C LYS A 94 5.84 25.34 -12.95
N GLU A 95 6.80 26.14 -13.42
CA GLU A 95 6.57 27.51 -13.86
C GLU A 95 6.11 27.47 -15.32
N LEU A 96 5.04 28.20 -15.64
CA LEU A 96 4.36 28.19 -16.92
C LEU A 96 4.37 29.61 -17.53
N PRO A 97 4.36 29.72 -18.87
CA PRO A 97 4.18 31.01 -19.53
C PRO A 97 2.87 31.71 -19.12
N LEU A 98 2.83 33.03 -19.31
CA LEU A 98 1.60 33.82 -19.12
C LEU A 98 0.44 33.23 -19.94
N ASP A 99 -0.75 33.28 -19.36
CA ASP A 99 -2.00 32.80 -19.93
C ASP A 99 -2.03 31.29 -20.30
N THR A 100 -1.13 30.49 -19.72
CA THR A 100 -1.14 29.04 -19.91
C THR A 100 -2.28 28.37 -19.15
N VAL A 101 -3.06 27.56 -19.86
CA VAL A 101 -4.07 26.68 -19.27
C VAL A 101 -3.43 25.34 -18.93
N VAL A 102 -3.58 24.89 -17.69
CA VAL A 102 -3.04 23.60 -17.23
C VAL A 102 -3.69 22.46 -18.01
N THR A 103 -2.86 21.62 -18.64
CA THR A 103 -3.29 20.41 -19.33
C THR A 103 -3.08 19.16 -18.46
N LEU A 104 -3.74 18.06 -18.84
CA LEU A 104 -3.53 16.76 -18.19
C LEU A 104 -2.06 16.31 -18.31
N ASP A 105 -1.41 16.56 -19.45
CA ASP A 105 0.00 16.21 -19.66
C ASP A 105 0.92 16.92 -18.68
N MET A 106 0.67 18.21 -18.39
CA MET A 106 1.45 18.96 -17.39
C MET A 106 1.32 18.36 -15.98
N VAL A 107 0.12 17.87 -15.64
CA VAL A 107 -0.12 17.17 -14.37
C VAL A 107 0.60 15.82 -14.34
N ASN A 108 0.52 15.06 -15.44
CA ASN A 108 1.20 13.77 -15.57
C ASN A 108 2.72 13.91 -15.49
N GLU A 109 3.32 14.94 -16.12
CA GLU A 109 4.74 15.23 -16.01
C GLU A 109 5.18 15.47 -14.55
N LEU A 110 4.39 16.22 -13.77
CA LEU A 110 4.65 16.41 -12.34
C LEU A 110 4.57 15.08 -11.58
N MET A 111 3.61 14.22 -11.90
CA MET A 111 3.51 12.89 -11.29
C MET A 111 4.68 11.98 -11.65
N ASP A 112 5.13 12.00 -12.91
CA ASP A 112 6.25 11.18 -13.36
C ASP A 112 7.58 11.68 -12.80
N ALA A 113 7.75 12.99 -12.65
CA ALA A 113 8.86 13.58 -11.92
C ALA A 113 8.88 13.12 -10.45
N ASN A 114 7.71 13.04 -9.79
CA ASN A 114 7.60 12.54 -8.44
C ASN A 114 7.97 11.04 -8.34
N ARG A 115 7.47 10.22 -9.26
CA ARG A 115 7.77 8.78 -9.31
C ARG A 115 9.27 8.51 -9.56
N SER A 116 9.93 9.40 -10.30
CA SER A 116 11.36 9.32 -10.58
C SER A 116 12.25 9.76 -9.41
N MET A 117 11.67 10.26 -8.31
CA MET A 117 12.45 10.66 -7.14
C MET A 117 13.12 9.47 -6.47
N THR A 118 14.40 9.64 -6.17
CA THR A 118 15.20 8.62 -5.48
C THR A 118 15.26 8.90 -3.99
N TYR A 119 14.91 7.90 -3.19
CA TYR A 119 15.10 7.92 -1.74
C TYR A 119 16.20 6.90 -1.36
N PRO A 120 17.20 7.26 -0.53
CA PRO A 120 18.25 6.33 -0.13
C PRO A 120 17.68 5.07 0.53
N ALA A 121 18.00 3.89 -0.01
CA ALA A 121 17.51 2.58 0.44
C ALA A 121 15.98 2.39 0.48
N GLN A 122 15.20 3.37 0.01
CA GLN A 122 13.74 3.34 -0.02
C GLN A 122 13.22 3.50 -1.45
N GLU A 123 11.99 3.09 -1.66
CA GLU A 123 11.26 3.25 -2.92
C GLU A 123 9.87 3.77 -2.64
N VAL A 124 9.30 4.46 -3.63
CA VAL A 124 7.91 4.92 -3.61
C VAL A 124 7.02 3.73 -4.00
N LEU A 125 6.12 3.34 -3.11
CA LEU A 125 5.09 2.32 -3.38
C LEU A 125 3.85 2.92 -4.00
N ASP A 126 3.44 4.09 -3.52
CA ASP A 126 2.31 4.86 -4.02
C ASP A 126 2.53 6.35 -3.75
N ALA A 127 1.84 7.22 -4.49
CA ALA A 127 1.89 8.67 -4.35
C ALA A 127 0.48 9.26 -4.35
N ILE A 128 0.07 9.80 -3.20
CA ILE A 128 -1.27 10.32 -2.98
C ILE A 128 -1.29 11.82 -3.22
N THR A 129 -2.09 12.27 -4.17
CA THR A 129 -2.31 13.69 -4.43
C THR A 129 -3.00 14.35 -3.24
N GLN A 130 -2.37 15.40 -2.69
CA GLN A 130 -2.94 16.16 -1.58
C GLN A 130 -3.80 17.30 -2.11
N GLU A 131 -3.20 18.15 -2.92
CA GLU A 131 -3.81 19.30 -3.57
C GLU A 131 -2.83 19.88 -4.60
N TYR A 132 -3.36 20.51 -5.61
CA TYR A 132 -2.59 21.39 -6.49
C TYR A 132 -2.75 22.82 -6.03
N LYS A 133 -1.69 23.59 -6.15
CA LYS A 133 -1.73 25.02 -5.95
C LYS A 133 -1.49 25.71 -7.28
N VAL A 134 -2.54 26.36 -7.75
CA VAL A 134 -2.63 27.08 -9.01
C VAL A 134 -2.48 28.56 -8.66
N ASP A 135 -1.29 29.10 -8.88
CA ASP A 135 -0.81 30.38 -8.34
C ASP A 135 -1.01 30.49 -6.80
N ALA A 136 -2.08 31.13 -6.34
CA ALA A 136 -2.39 31.34 -4.92
C ALA A 136 -3.56 30.48 -4.41
N GLN A 137 -4.23 29.71 -5.28
CA GLN A 137 -5.45 28.96 -4.94
C GLN A 137 -5.19 27.45 -4.93
N TYR A 138 -5.74 26.76 -3.93
CA TYR A 138 -5.69 25.30 -3.86
C TYR A 138 -6.87 24.68 -4.63
N GLN A 139 -6.57 23.65 -5.42
CA GLN A 139 -7.51 22.93 -6.27
C GLN A 139 -7.24 21.42 -6.18
N LEU A 140 -8.29 20.61 -6.22
CA LEU A 140 -8.14 19.15 -6.33
C LEU A 140 -7.89 18.71 -7.77
N ASP A 141 -8.49 19.42 -8.72
CA ASP A 141 -8.31 19.22 -10.16
C ASP A 141 -7.87 20.55 -10.79
N PRO A 142 -6.60 20.66 -11.21
CA PRO A 142 -6.07 21.90 -11.77
C PRO A 142 -6.31 22.00 -13.29
N VAL A 143 -6.76 20.93 -13.95
CA VAL A 143 -6.85 20.89 -15.42
C VAL A 143 -7.90 21.88 -15.92
N GLY A 144 -7.55 22.65 -16.95
CA GLY A 144 -8.41 23.69 -17.51
C GLY A 144 -8.34 25.04 -16.78
N ILE A 145 -7.55 25.16 -15.71
CA ILE A 145 -7.36 26.42 -15.00
C ILE A 145 -6.11 27.13 -15.54
N GLN A 146 -6.22 28.44 -15.78
CA GLN A 146 -5.09 29.26 -16.20
C GLN A 146 -4.20 29.59 -15.00
N CYS A 147 -2.89 29.38 -15.13
CA CYS A 147 -1.91 29.85 -14.14
C CYS A 147 -0.52 30.05 -14.72
N THR A 148 0.27 30.81 -13.95
CA THR A 148 1.71 30.98 -14.20
C THR A 148 2.55 30.03 -13.39
N ARG A 149 2.01 29.50 -12.28
CA ARG A 149 2.70 28.58 -11.39
C ARG A 149 1.77 27.44 -10.99
N LEU A 150 2.16 26.22 -11.34
CA LEU A 150 1.50 24.99 -10.94
C LEU A 150 2.36 24.24 -9.94
N GLU A 151 1.86 24.07 -8.73
CA GLU A 151 2.51 23.32 -7.65
C GLU A 151 1.68 22.07 -7.33
N ALA A 152 2.30 20.89 -7.37
CA ALA A 152 1.69 19.62 -6.97
C ALA A 152 2.17 19.25 -5.57
N ASN A 153 1.26 19.20 -4.61
CA ASN A 153 1.52 18.70 -3.26
C ASN A 153 1.12 17.22 -3.20
N LEU A 154 2.10 16.37 -2.94
CA LEU A 154 2.00 14.92 -2.99
C LEU A 154 2.43 14.30 -1.66
N LEU A 155 1.91 13.11 -1.37
CA LEU A 155 2.29 12.31 -0.22
C LEU A 155 2.81 10.96 -0.72
N ASN A 156 4.12 10.78 -0.69
CA ASN A 156 4.80 9.57 -1.15
C ASN A 156 4.81 8.54 -0.04
N ILE A 157 4.28 7.36 -0.31
CA ILE A 157 4.35 6.22 0.58
C ILE A 157 5.63 5.46 0.27
N LEU A 158 6.58 5.49 1.21
CA LEU A 158 7.89 4.90 1.04
C LEU A 158 7.98 3.56 1.77
N TRP A 159 8.77 2.64 1.19
CA TRP A 159 9.17 1.39 1.84
C TRP A 159 10.61 1.02 1.52
N LYS A 160 11.21 0.17 2.34
CA LYS A 160 12.62 -0.23 2.16
C LYS A 160 12.73 -1.21 0.99
N LYS A 161 13.61 -0.91 0.02
CA LYS A 161 13.81 -1.73 -1.20
C LYS A 161 14.08 -3.20 -0.90
N SER A 162 14.80 -3.48 0.20
CA SER A 162 15.11 -4.86 0.59
C SER A 162 13.89 -5.66 1.01
N PHE A 163 12.91 -5.03 1.68
CA PHE A 163 11.71 -5.72 2.14
C PHE A 163 10.78 -6.03 0.97
N TYR A 164 10.63 -5.07 0.05
CA TYR A 164 9.90 -5.28 -1.19
C TYR A 164 10.48 -6.40 -2.06
N ARG A 165 11.80 -6.40 -2.28
CA ARG A 165 12.46 -7.45 -3.04
C ARG A 165 12.31 -8.82 -2.39
N ASN A 166 12.45 -8.89 -1.07
CA ASN A 166 12.28 -10.16 -0.35
C ASN A 166 10.85 -10.69 -0.49
N LEU A 167 9.84 -9.81 -0.44
CA LEU A 167 8.45 -10.20 -0.62
C LEU A 167 8.20 -10.78 -2.03
N ASN A 168 8.54 -10.04 -3.09
CA ASN A 168 8.37 -10.51 -4.48
C ASN A 168 9.08 -11.85 -4.70
N LYS A 169 10.33 -11.96 -4.22
CA LYS A 169 11.10 -13.20 -4.29
C LYS A 169 10.42 -14.39 -3.61
N CYS A 170 9.66 -14.19 -2.53
CA CYS A 170 8.92 -15.27 -1.88
C CYS A 170 7.76 -15.79 -2.76
N PHE A 171 7.02 -14.89 -3.40
CA PHE A 171 5.94 -15.29 -4.30
C PHE A 171 6.47 -15.97 -5.57
N ASP A 172 7.55 -15.43 -6.16
CA ASP A 172 8.22 -16.03 -7.31
C ASP A 172 8.74 -17.43 -6.99
N ASN A 173 9.45 -17.59 -5.86
CA ASN A 173 9.98 -18.89 -5.43
C ASN A 173 8.88 -19.90 -5.07
N ALA A 174 7.72 -19.43 -4.62
CA ALA A 174 6.56 -20.27 -4.36
C ALA A 174 5.78 -20.63 -5.64
N GLY A 175 6.10 -20.03 -6.78
CA GLY A 175 5.37 -20.21 -8.03
C GLY A 175 3.93 -19.66 -7.98
N ILE A 176 3.69 -18.62 -7.17
CA ILE A 176 2.37 -18.02 -6.97
C ILE A 176 2.31 -16.71 -7.75
N ALA A 177 1.45 -16.65 -8.77
CA ALA A 177 1.22 -15.41 -9.50
C ALA A 177 0.46 -14.39 -8.63
N ILE A 178 0.90 -13.14 -8.68
CA ILE A 178 0.23 -12.04 -7.98
C ILE A 178 -0.68 -11.33 -8.98
N ALA A 179 -1.97 -11.24 -8.67
CA ALA A 179 -2.93 -10.44 -9.43
C ALA A 179 -2.70 -8.94 -9.19
N GLU A 180 -2.62 -8.55 -7.92
CA GLU A 180 -2.38 -7.17 -7.51
C GLU A 180 -1.88 -7.15 -6.05
N MET A 181 -0.95 -6.25 -5.74
CA MET A 181 -0.54 -5.99 -4.37
C MET A 181 -1.20 -4.71 -3.87
N TYR A 182 -1.67 -4.72 -2.63
CA TYR A 182 -2.28 -3.56 -1.99
C TYR A 182 -1.53 -3.19 -0.71
N LEU A 183 -1.37 -1.89 -0.46
CA LEU A 183 -1.01 -1.38 0.86
C LEU A 183 -2.14 -1.78 1.83
N ALA A 184 -1.83 -2.75 2.68
CA ALA A 184 -2.71 -3.24 3.73
C ALA A 184 -3.39 -2.12 4.54
N PRO A 185 -2.69 -1.05 4.99
CA PRO A 185 -3.37 0.02 5.72
C PRO A 185 -4.40 0.81 4.91
N LEU A 186 -4.21 0.95 3.59
CA LEU A 186 -5.18 1.63 2.73
C LEU A 186 -6.38 0.74 2.43
N ALA A 187 -6.14 -0.55 2.15
CA ALA A 187 -7.21 -1.53 1.98
C ALA A 187 -8.06 -1.65 3.27
N LEU A 188 -7.42 -1.71 4.43
CA LEU A 188 -8.08 -1.70 5.73
C LEU A 188 -8.90 -0.42 5.92
N ALA A 189 -8.32 0.75 5.65
CA ALA A 189 -9.00 2.04 5.81
C ALA A 189 -10.25 2.16 4.93
N ASP A 190 -10.23 1.60 3.73
CA ASP A 190 -11.39 1.60 2.82
C ASP A 190 -12.53 0.73 3.33
N SER A 191 -12.23 -0.35 4.03
CA SER A 191 -13.24 -1.27 4.54
C SER A 191 -13.71 -0.96 5.96
N VAL A 192 -12.96 -0.22 6.78
CA VAL A 192 -13.36 0.05 8.19
C VAL A 192 -13.84 1.48 8.44
N LEU A 193 -13.39 2.46 7.66
CA LEU A 193 -13.77 3.86 7.83
C LEU A 193 -14.99 4.20 6.97
N THR A 194 -15.88 5.00 7.54
CA THR A 194 -16.98 5.61 6.79
C THR A 194 -16.50 6.86 6.04
N ASP A 195 -17.17 7.20 4.94
CA ASP A 195 -16.90 8.45 4.22
C ASP A 195 -17.11 9.69 5.09
N ALA A 196 -18.02 9.61 6.07
CA ALA A 196 -18.25 10.69 7.02
C ALA A 196 -17.01 10.92 7.90
N GLU A 197 -16.42 9.85 8.45
CA GLU A 197 -15.21 9.91 9.27
C GLU A 197 -14.02 10.47 8.49
N LYS A 198 -13.76 9.94 7.28
CA LYS A 198 -12.68 10.43 6.41
C LYS A 198 -12.85 11.90 6.04
N ARG A 199 -14.10 12.36 5.85
CA ARG A 199 -14.41 13.74 5.46
C ARG A 199 -14.18 14.72 6.59
N VAL A 200 -14.73 14.44 7.78
CA VAL A 200 -14.60 15.35 8.94
C VAL A 200 -13.22 15.26 9.59
N GLY A 201 -12.46 14.21 9.30
CA GLY A 201 -11.09 14.00 9.71
C GLY A 201 -10.96 13.02 10.85
N CYS A 202 -10.14 11.98 10.72
CA CYS A 202 -9.98 10.94 11.72
C CYS A 202 -8.58 10.31 11.72
N VAL A 203 -8.24 9.63 12.82
CA VAL A 203 -7.04 8.80 12.92
C VAL A 203 -7.46 7.33 12.97
N LEU A 204 -7.09 6.56 11.96
CA LEU A 204 -7.20 5.11 11.98
C LEU A 204 -5.94 4.53 12.63
N VAL A 205 -6.12 3.69 13.63
CA VAL A 205 -5.05 2.99 14.35
C VAL A 205 -5.30 1.49 14.28
N ASP A 206 -4.42 0.78 13.58
CA ASP A 206 -4.41 -0.68 13.54
C ASP A 206 -3.39 -1.21 14.54
N LEU A 207 -3.86 -1.77 15.65
CA LEU A 207 -3.03 -2.31 16.72
C LEU A 207 -2.82 -3.82 16.51
N GLY A 208 -1.77 -4.15 15.75
CA GLY A 208 -1.38 -5.51 15.45
C GLY A 208 -0.50 -6.17 16.52
N ALA A 209 0.02 -7.34 16.19
CA ALA A 209 0.88 -8.11 17.09
C ALA A 209 2.28 -7.48 17.25
N GLU A 210 2.96 -7.10 16.17
CA GLU A 210 4.33 -6.54 16.26
C GLU A 210 4.43 -5.10 15.75
N THR A 211 3.34 -4.59 15.18
CA THR A 211 3.29 -3.27 14.58
C THR A 211 1.98 -2.59 14.88
N THR A 212 2.05 -1.27 15.02
CA THR A 212 0.90 -0.37 15.10
C THR A 212 0.94 0.56 13.90
N THR A 213 -0.11 0.57 13.10
CA THR A 213 -0.20 1.44 11.92
C THR A 213 -1.09 2.63 12.20
N VAL A 214 -0.62 3.83 11.88
CA VAL A 214 -1.36 5.09 12.06
C VAL A 214 -1.61 5.71 10.69
N SER A 215 -2.88 5.95 10.37
CA SER A 215 -3.31 6.64 9.15
C SER A 215 -4.19 7.84 9.52
N VAL A 216 -3.80 9.03 9.09
CA VAL A 216 -4.56 10.26 9.33
C VAL A 216 -5.31 10.64 8.06
N TYR A 217 -6.62 10.76 8.12
CA TYR A 217 -7.47 11.20 7.01
C TYR A 217 -8.08 12.56 7.34
N TYR A 218 -8.17 13.44 6.33
CA TYR A 218 -8.91 14.71 6.43
C TYR A 218 -9.40 15.14 5.05
N ARG A 219 -10.69 15.48 4.95
CA ARG A 219 -11.37 15.79 3.69
C ARG A 219 -11.25 14.66 2.65
N ASN A 220 -11.44 13.41 3.09
CA ASN A 220 -11.34 12.20 2.26
C ASN A 220 -9.94 11.90 1.68
N ILE A 221 -8.90 12.60 2.13
CA ILE A 221 -7.52 12.42 1.64
C ILE A 221 -6.67 11.87 2.78
N LEU A 222 -5.83 10.87 2.48
CA LEU A 222 -4.80 10.40 3.41
C LEU A 222 -3.74 11.50 3.56
N ARG A 223 -3.54 11.98 4.78
CA ARG A 223 -2.64 13.08 5.14
C ARG A 223 -1.33 12.61 5.76
N HIS A 224 -1.35 11.44 6.40
CA HIS A 224 -0.18 10.81 6.99
C HIS A 224 -0.38 9.30 7.12
N LEU A 225 0.69 8.54 6.91
CA LEU A 225 0.75 7.10 7.14
C LEU A 225 2.08 6.76 7.79
N ALA A 226 2.07 6.01 8.88
CA ALA A 226 3.28 5.49 9.50
C ALA A 226 3.05 4.15 10.17
N VAL A 227 4.01 3.24 10.05
CA VAL A 227 4.03 1.98 10.79
C VAL A 227 5.06 2.06 11.92
N ILE A 228 4.59 1.91 13.15
CA ILE A 228 5.37 1.90 14.37
C ILE A 228 5.69 0.44 14.71
N PRO A 229 6.95 0.06 14.93
CA PRO A 229 7.34 -1.33 15.22
C PRO A 229 7.11 -1.71 16.70
N LEU A 230 5.91 -1.40 17.21
CA LEU A 230 5.41 -1.74 18.53
C LEU A 230 3.99 -2.31 18.40
N GLY A 231 3.69 -3.41 19.09
CA GLY A 231 2.37 -4.03 19.08
C GLY A 231 2.12 -4.93 20.30
N GLY A 232 1.09 -5.79 20.21
CA GLY A 232 0.68 -6.68 21.30
C GLY A 232 1.74 -7.66 21.80
N ASN A 233 2.70 -8.07 20.97
CA ASN A 233 3.81 -8.95 21.35
C ASN A 233 4.79 -8.23 22.29
N ASN A 234 4.94 -6.91 22.20
CA ASN A 234 5.75 -6.17 23.16
C ASN A 234 5.13 -6.25 24.56
N ILE A 235 3.80 -6.23 24.66
CA ILE A 235 3.08 -6.43 25.94
C ILE A 235 3.37 -7.84 26.47
N THR A 236 3.32 -8.85 25.60
CA THR A 236 3.62 -10.25 25.96
C THR A 236 5.05 -10.42 26.48
N ILE A 237 6.03 -9.85 25.79
CA ILE A 237 7.44 -9.89 26.19
C ILE A 237 7.64 -9.22 27.55
N ASP A 238 6.99 -8.09 27.80
CA ASP A 238 7.10 -7.44 29.11
C ASP A 238 6.44 -8.26 30.22
N ILE A 239 5.29 -8.89 29.95
CA ILE A 239 4.65 -9.83 30.90
C ILE A 239 5.57 -11.02 31.18
N ALA A 240 6.25 -11.56 30.18
CA ALA A 240 7.17 -12.69 30.33
C ALA A 240 8.32 -12.37 31.32
N SER A 241 8.67 -11.09 31.52
CA SER A 241 9.63 -10.66 32.54
C SER A 241 9.22 -11.03 33.98
N LEU A 242 7.95 -11.36 34.21
CA LEU A 242 7.41 -11.92 35.47
C LEU A 242 7.71 -13.42 35.63
N GLN A 243 8.86 -13.86 35.14
CA GLN A 243 9.38 -15.23 35.27
C GLN A 243 8.47 -16.31 34.64
N MET A 244 7.91 -16.02 33.47
CA MET A 244 7.16 -16.99 32.67
C MET A 244 7.60 -16.99 31.22
N ASP A 245 7.30 -18.05 30.49
CA ASP A 245 7.52 -18.12 29.05
C ASP A 245 6.48 -17.29 28.26
N ASP A 246 6.78 -17.02 26.99
CA ASP A 246 5.94 -16.21 26.10
C ASP A 246 4.52 -16.81 25.92
N GLU A 247 4.40 -18.14 25.96
CA GLU A 247 3.11 -18.82 25.80
C GLU A 247 2.19 -18.55 26.99
N ASN A 248 2.71 -18.69 28.21
CA ASN A 248 2.00 -18.37 29.44
C ASN A 248 1.72 -16.87 29.55
N ALA A 249 2.67 -16.02 29.17
CA ALA A 249 2.49 -14.58 29.11
C ALA A 249 1.33 -14.19 28.18
N GLU A 250 1.24 -14.78 26.99
CA GLU A 250 0.14 -14.53 26.05
C GLU A 250 -1.20 -14.99 26.62
N LYS A 251 -1.24 -16.19 27.24
CA LYS A 251 -2.46 -16.71 27.86
C LYS A 251 -2.99 -15.79 28.95
N ILE A 252 -2.12 -15.33 29.85
CA ILE A 252 -2.56 -14.41 30.92
C ILE A 252 -2.86 -13.02 30.40
N LYS A 253 -2.18 -12.53 29.34
CA LYS A 253 -2.53 -11.29 28.64
C LYS A 253 -3.96 -11.37 28.11
N LEU A 254 -4.29 -12.39 27.33
CA LEU A 254 -5.62 -12.55 26.75
C LEU A 254 -6.71 -12.72 27.82
N LYS A 255 -6.38 -13.28 28.98
CA LYS A 255 -7.33 -13.55 30.07
C LYS A 255 -7.56 -12.38 31.02
N TYR A 256 -6.50 -11.65 31.38
CA TYR A 256 -6.53 -10.68 32.48
C TYR A 256 -6.18 -9.24 32.07
N ALA A 257 -5.58 -9.02 30.89
CA ALA A 257 -5.11 -7.68 30.53
C ALA A 257 -6.25 -6.67 30.37
N SER A 258 -6.03 -5.49 30.93
CA SER A 258 -6.84 -4.31 30.76
C SER A 258 -5.92 -3.18 30.30
N ALA A 259 -6.35 -2.43 29.31
CA ALA A 259 -5.59 -1.30 28.77
C ALA A 259 -5.59 -0.09 29.71
N TYR A 260 -6.55 -0.04 30.64
CA TYR A 260 -6.64 0.97 31.67
C TYR A 260 -7.44 0.47 32.87
N THR A 261 -7.00 0.77 34.08
CA THR A 261 -7.59 0.37 35.34
C THR A 261 -7.64 1.59 36.26
N ASP A 262 -8.80 1.91 36.83
CA ASP A 262 -8.86 3.01 37.80
C ASP A 262 -8.12 2.60 39.08
N SER A 263 -7.40 3.54 39.71
CA SER A 263 -6.64 3.24 40.93
C SER A 263 -7.49 2.67 42.08
N LYS A 264 -8.79 2.98 42.10
CA LYS A 264 -9.76 2.44 43.08
C LYS A 264 -10.15 0.98 42.85
N ASP A 265 -9.93 0.46 41.64
CA ASP A 265 -10.30 -0.89 41.23
C ASP A 265 -9.09 -1.85 41.32
N ILE A 266 -7.90 -1.34 41.68
CA ILE A 266 -6.69 -2.14 41.89
C ILE A 266 -6.74 -2.76 43.29
N ASP A 267 -6.85 -4.08 43.34
CA ASP A 267 -6.71 -4.86 44.58
C ASP A 267 -5.26 -5.32 44.75
N GLU A 268 -4.60 -4.84 45.81
CA GLU A 268 -3.21 -5.16 46.11
C GLU A 268 -2.98 -6.61 46.53
N ASN A 269 -4.03 -7.32 46.97
CA ASN A 269 -3.94 -8.71 47.40
C ASN A 269 -4.36 -9.72 46.32
N LEU A 270 -4.93 -9.23 45.21
CA LEU A 270 -5.37 -10.08 44.11
C LEU A 270 -4.15 -10.66 43.37
N LYS A 271 -4.23 -11.96 43.06
CA LYS A 271 -3.22 -12.67 42.27
C LYS A 271 -3.85 -13.31 41.05
N TYR A 272 -3.11 -13.30 39.94
CA TYR A 272 -3.48 -13.99 38.71
C TYR A 272 -2.74 -15.30 38.59
N SER A 273 -3.48 -16.38 38.33
CA SER A 273 -2.90 -17.70 38.07
C SER A 273 -2.21 -17.70 36.71
N ILE A 274 -0.94 -18.08 36.70
CA ILE A 274 -0.17 -18.39 35.48
C ILE A 274 -0.52 -19.81 35.06
N ASP A 275 -0.41 -20.75 35.99
CA ASP A 275 -0.82 -22.16 35.88
C ASP A 275 -1.36 -22.67 37.23
N GLU A 276 -1.39 -23.99 37.43
CA GLU A 276 -1.94 -24.61 38.65
C GLU A 276 -1.17 -24.21 39.93
N ASP A 277 0.14 -24.00 39.84
CA ASP A 277 1.02 -23.81 41.00
C ASP A 277 1.61 -22.39 41.08
N ARG A 278 1.67 -21.66 39.96
CA ARG A 278 2.31 -20.34 39.87
C ARG A 278 1.30 -19.22 39.75
N GLN A 279 1.56 -18.12 40.46
CA GLN A 279 0.74 -16.92 40.45
C GLN A 279 1.61 -15.66 40.37
N VAL A 280 1.03 -14.58 39.86
CA VAL A 280 1.63 -13.24 39.85
C VAL A 280 0.71 -12.23 40.52
N ASP A 281 1.30 -11.23 41.19
CA ASP A 281 0.54 -10.14 41.80
C ASP A 281 -0.17 -9.31 40.71
N SER A 282 -1.48 -9.13 40.88
CA SER A 282 -2.34 -8.44 39.90
C SER A 282 -1.87 -7.01 39.63
N LYS A 283 -1.42 -6.31 40.68
CA LYS A 283 -0.96 -4.92 40.58
C LYS A 283 0.23 -4.79 39.63
N THR A 284 1.27 -5.61 39.83
CA THR A 284 2.47 -5.60 38.98
C THR A 284 2.14 -5.96 37.54
N PHE A 285 1.26 -6.95 37.33
CA PHE A 285 0.79 -7.29 35.99
C PHE A 285 0.07 -6.12 35.30
N ILE A 286 -0.84 -5.44 36.00
CA ILE A 286 -1.56 -4.27 35.48
C ILE A 286 -0.57 -3.15 35.13
N GLU A 287 0.36 -2.82 36.02
CA GLU A 287 1.37 -1.78 35.80
C GLU A 287 2.22 -2.03 34.55
N ILE A 288 2.63 -3.29 34.30
CA ILE A 288 3.40 -3.67 33.12
C ILE A 288 2.58 -3.50 31.84
N VAL A 289 1.34 -4.01 31.83
CA VAL A 289 0.45 -3.94 30.66
C VAL A 289 0.15 -2.48 30.30
N GLU A 290 -0.24 -1.67 31.30
CA GLU A 290 -0.60 -0.27 31.08
C GLU A 290 0.60 0.56 30.65
N ALA A 291 1.79 0.35 31.23
CA ALA A 291 3.00 1.06 30.83
C ALA A 291 3.33 0.85 29.34
N ARG A 292 3.25 -0.40 28.85
CA ARG A 292 3.51 -0.67 27.43
C ARG A 292 2.44 -0.08 26.53
N LEU A 293 1.17 -0.16 26.92
CA LEU A 293 0.10 0.45 26.14
C LEU A 293 0.17 1.97 26.12
N GLU A 294 0.51 2.60 27.24
CA GLU A 294 0.75 4.04 27.30
C GLU A 294 1.86 4.46 26.31
N GLU A 295 2.97 3.70 26.25
CA GLU A 295 4.03 3.96 25.28
C GLU A 295 3.53 3.85 23.83
N ILE A 296 2.78 2.79 23.51
CA ILE A 296 2.21 2.59 22.17
C ILE A 296 1.28 3.76 21.81
N ILE A 297 0.36 4.14 22.71
CA ILE A 297 -0.61 5.21 22.49
C ILE A 297 0.08 6.57 22.33
N LYS A 298 1.10 6.87 23.13
CA LYS A 298 1.89 8.10 22.99
C LYS A 298 2.64 8.15 21.65
N ASN A 299 3.21 7.04 21.22
CA ASN A 299 3.85 6.94 19.91
C ASN A 299 2.83 7.11 18.77
N VAL A 300 1.62 6.58 18.92
CA VAL A 300 0.51 6.81 17.97
C VAL A 300 0.15 8.29 17.90
N TRP A 301 -0.02 8.95 19.05
CA TRP A 301 -0.34 10.38 19.09
C TRP A 301 0.75 11.24 18.46
N TYR A 302 2.02 10.90 18.68
CA TYR A 302 3.16 11.59 18.08
C TYR A 302 3.17 11.50 16.54
N GLN A 303 2.53 10.48 15.94
CA GLN A 303 2.41 10.38 14.49
C GLN A 303 1.35 11.33 13.90
N VAL A 304 0.48 11.95 14.71
CA VAL A 304 -0.53 12.88 14.19
C VAL A 304 0.15 14.21 13.85
N PRO A 305 0.15 14.65 12.58
CA PRO A 305 0.78 15.92 12.22
C PRO A 305 0.07 17.10 12.90
N SER A 306 0.85 18.04 13.42
CA SER A 306 0.37 19.18 14.22
C SER A 306 -0.69 20.02 13.51
N GLU A 307 -0.63 20.10 12.17
CA GLU A 307 -1.58 20.87 11.37
C GLU A 307 -2.97 20.23 11.25
N TYR A 308 -3.13 19.00 11.72
CA TYR A 308 -4.42 18.29 11.74
C TYR A 308 -4.94 18.03 13.16
N THR A 309 -4.13 18.19 14.21
CA THR A 309 -4.50 17.85 15.59
C THR A 309 -5.86 18.44 16.03
N ASP A 310 -6.17 19.67 15.62
CA ASP A 310 -7.42 20.39 15.93
C ASP A 310 -8.56 20.15 14.92
N LYS A 311 -8.30 19.40 13.84
CA LYS A 311 -9.24 19.19 12.71
C LYS A 311 -9.86 17.80 12.68
N LEU A 312 -9.47 16.89 13.56
CA LEU A 312 -9.86 15.48 13.52
C LEU A 312 -11.17 15.21 14.28
N LEU A 313 -12.27 15.77 13.79
CA LEU A 313 -13.61 15.68 14.43
C LEU A 313 -14.21 14.26 14.43
N GLY A 314 -13.65 13.36 13.62
CA GLY A 314 -13.93 11.94 13.58
C GLY A 314 -13.30 11.17 14.74
N GLY A 315 -12.27 11.74 15.38
CA GLY A 315 -11.56 11.13 16.49
C GLY A 315 -10.72 9.92 16.08
N PHE A 316 -10.56 8.98 17.00
CA PHE A 316 -9.83 7.72 16.77
C PHE A 316 -10.75 6.60 16.33
N ILE A 317 -10.35 5.87 15.29
CA ILE A 317 -10.92 4.59 14.91
C ILE A 317 -9.85 3.54 15.14
N ILE A 318 -10.12 2.60 16.04
CA ILE A 318 -9.13 1.62 16.49
C ILE A 318 -9.54 0.23 16.01
N THR A 319 -8.60 -0.54 15.48
CA THR A 319 -8.81 -1.90 14.99
C THR A 319 -7.57 -2.76 15.29
N GLY A 320 -7.53 -3.98 14.76
CA GLY A 320 -6.45 -4.95 15.01
C GLY A 320 -6.66 -5.78 16.27
N GLY A 321 -5.80 -6.79 16.48
CA GLY A 321 -6.00 -7.76 17.57
C GLY A 321 -5.96 -7.16 18.97
N VAL A 322 -5.13 -6.14 19.20
CA VAL A 322 -5.01 -5.48 20.52
C VAL A 322 -6.22 -4.60 20.84
N SER A 323 -7.03 -4.21 19.84
CA SER A 323 -8.26 -3.43 20.09
C SER A 323 -9.31 -4.20 20.89
N ASN A 324 -9.16 -5.52 21.05
CA ASN A 324 -10.02 -6.34 21.90
C ASN A 324 -9.68 -6.23 23.39
N MET A 325 -8.57 -5.58 23.75
CA MET A 325 -8.19 -5.44 25.15
C MET A 325 -9.21 -4.57 25.89
N LYS A 326 -9.60 -5.02 27.09
CA LYS A 326 -10.58 -4.31 27.92
C LYS A 326 -10.13 -2.86 28.16
N ASN A 327 -11.07 -1.92 28.13
CA ASN A 327 -10.84 -0.49 28.40
C ASN A 327 -9.86 0.23 27.44
N ILE A 328 -9.61 -0.30 26.23
CA ILE A 328 -8.72 0.35 25.26
C ILE A 328 -9.18 1.77 24.88
N GLU A 329 -10.49 2.00 24.75
CA GLU A 329 -11.04 3.34 24.48
C GLU A 329 -10.70 4.32 25.62
N LYS A 330 -10.78 3.85 26.87
CA LYS A 330 -10.46 4.66 28.04
C LYS A 330 -8.97 5.03 28.09
N ALA A 331 -8.09 4.09 27.76
CA ALA A 331 -6.66 4.33 27.67
C ALA A 331 -6.35 5.41 26.61
N PHE A 332 -6.91 5.29 25.41
CA PHE A 332 -6.73 6.29 24.36
C PHE A 332 -7.26 7.66 24.78
N LYS A 333 -8.46 7.71 25.38
CA LYS A 333 -9.03 8.97 25.86
C LYS A 333 -8.11 9.64 26.88
N GLN A 334 -7.59 8.89 27.85
CA GLN A 334 -6.73 9.40 28.91
C GLN A 334 -5.40 9.95 28.38
N HIS A 335 -4.75 9.23 27.46
CA HIS A 335 -3.41 9.60 26.99
C HIS A 335 -3.40 10.58 25.81
N THR A 336 -4.49 10.69 25.06
CA THR A 336 -4.58 11.60 23.90
C THR A 336 -5.46 12.83 24.15
N GLY A 337 -6.36 12.78 25.13
CA GLY A 337 -7.36 13.82 25.38
C GLY A 337 -8.50 13.85 24.36
N VAL A 338 -8.57 12.91 23.42
CA VAL A 338 -9.62 12.85 22.40
C VAL A 338 -10.80 12.02 22.92
N ASP A 339 -11.98 12.66 23.00
CA ASP A 339 -13.19 12.02 23.53
C ASP A 339 -13.83 11.00 22.57
N LYS A 340 -13.75 11.25 21.27
CA LYS A 340 -14.42 10.44 20.25
C LYS A 340 -13.53 9.29 19.83
N ILE A 341 -13.91 8.08 20.23
CA ILE A 341 -13.20 6.85 19.93
C ILE A 341 -14.22 5.82 19.46
N ARG A 342 -13.90 5.08 18.41
CA ARG A 342 -14.69 3.95 17.91
C ARG A 342 -13.79 2.74 17.73
N ILE A 343 -14.21 1.60 18.26
CA ILE A 343 -13.59 0.31 17.90
C ILE A 343 -14.23 -0.24 16.63
N ALA A 344 -13.43 -0.42 15.57
CA ALA A 344 -13.82 -1.06 14.33
C ALA A 344 -13.59 -2.57 14.44
N ASN A 345 -14.58 -3.26 14.99
CA ASN A 345 -14.58 -4.72 15.20
C ASN A 345 -14.78 -5.53 13.92
N PHE A 346 -15.33 -4.91 12.87
CA PHE A 346 -15.60 -5.55 11.59
C PHE A 346 -15.59 -4.52 10.44
N VAL A 347 -15.55 -5.04 9.20
CA VAL A 347 -15.61 -4.25 7.97
C VAL A 347 -17.03 -3.74 7.66
N GLN A 348 -17.15 -2.74 6.80
CA GLN A 348 -18.43 -2.13 6.38
C GLN A 348 -19.16 -2.96 5.31
N GLU A 349 -18.40 -3.73 4.52
CA GLU A 349 -18.92 -4.59 3.47
C GLU A 349 -19.81 -5.71 4.05
N THR A 350 -20.81 -6.13 3.27
CA THR A 350 -21.68 -7.25 3.67
C THR A 350 -20.95 -8.57 3.44
N ILE A 351 -20.45 -9.18 4.52
CA ILE A 351 -19.73 -10.46 4.49
C ILE A 351 -20.65 -11.60 4.92
N ASN A 352 -20.82 -12.60 4.04
CA ASN A 352 -21.58 -13.82 4.30
C ASN A 352 -20.60 -14.97 4.60
N SER A 353 -20.59 -15.48 5.84
CA SER A 353 -19.70 -16.58 6.25
C SER A 353 -20.27 -17.35 7.43
N ASN A 354 -19.99 -18.66 7.47
CA ASN A 354 -20.25 -19.52 8.63
C ASN A 354 -18.96 -19.91 9.37
N ILE A 355 -17.83 -19.30 8.99
CA ILE A 355 -16.51 -19.61 9.55
C ILE A 355 -16.35 -18.85 10.88
N PRO A 356 -16.11 -19.53 12.02
CA PRO A 356 -16.04 -18.90 13.35
C PRO A 356 -15.10 -17.71 13.43
N GLU A 357 -13.94 -17.78 12.78
CA GLU A 357 -12.93 -16.73 12.76
C GLU A 357 -13.42 -15.45 12.07
N ILE A 358 -14.34 -15.55 11.13
CA ILE A 358 -14.96 -14.39 10.47
C ILE A 358 -16.10 -13.85 11.33
N THR A 359 -16.95 -14.72 11.85
CA THR A 359 -18.14 -14.33 12.65
C THR A 359 -17.80 -13.84 14.05
N ALA A 360 -16.54 -13.98 14.50
CA ALA A 360 -16.10 -13.51 15.81
C ALA A 360 -16.11 -11.98 15.96
N HIS A 361 -16.03 -11.23 14.86
CA HIS A 361 -16.04 -9.76 14.84
C HIS A 361 -15.08 -9.14 15.88
N ASN A 362 -13.84 -9.60 15.89
CA ASN A 362 -12.81 -9.20 16.86
C ASN A 362 -11.67 -8.42 16.18
N ALA A 363 -11.95 -7.76 15.06
CA ALA A 363 -11.00 -6.98 14.26
C ALA A 363 -9.79 -7.73 13.64
N THR A 364 -9.48 -8.96 14.06
CA THR A 364 -8.27 -9.69 13.62
C THR A 364 -8.25 -10.06 12.14
N MET A 365 -9.41 -10.02 11.47
CA MET A 365 -9.57 -10.39 10.06
C MET A 365 -9.88 -9.17 9.18
N ASN A 366 -9.94 -7.96 9.73
CA ASN A 366 -10.40 -6.79 8.97
C ASN A 366 -9.49 -6.47 7.78
N THR A 367 -8.17 -6.61 7.94
CA THR A 367 -7.21 -6.34 6.86
C THR A 367 -7.40 -7.32 5.71
N VAL A 368 -7.39 -8.63 5.97
CA VAL A 368 -7.62 -9.63 4.90
C VAL A 368 -9.01 -9.54 4.26
N LEU A 369 -10.04 -9.18 5.03
CA LEU A 369 -11.38 -8.90 4.48
C LEU A 369 -11.37 -7.64 3.61
N GLY A 370 -10.63 -6.60 3.98
CA GLY A 370 -10.47 -5.43 3.12
C GLY A 370 -9.72 -5.75 1.83
N LEU A 371 -8.72 -6.62 1.87
CA LEU A 371 -8.04 -7.10 0.67
C LEU A 371 -8.98 -7.87 -0.27
N ILE A 372 -9.82 -8.75 0.28
CA ILE A 372 -10.79 -9.49 -0.54
C ILE A 372 -11.85 -8.56 -1.14
N ALA A 373 -12.24 -7.52 -0.41
CA ALA A 373 -13.16 -6.50 -0.89
C ALA A 373 -12.57 -5.68 -2.05
N LYS A 374 -11.25 -5.52 -2.11
CA LYS A 374 -10.57 -4.90 -3.27
C LYS A 374 -10.52 -5.79 -4.50
N GLY A 375 -10.44 -7.11 -4.34
CA GLY A 375 -10.24 -8.02 -5.47
C GLY A 375 -11.42 -8.09 -6.44
N ASP A 376 -11.17 -8.04 -7.73
CA ASP A 376 -12.17 -8.04 -8.80
C ASP A 376 -11.84 -9.01 -9.95
N MET A 377 -10.65 -9.60 -9.93
CA MET A 377 -10.17 -10.60 -10.88
C MET A 377 -10.48 -12.01 -10.36
N ASN A 378 -10.86 -12.91 -11.27
CA ASN A 378 -11.03 -14.30 -10.94
C ASN A 378 -9.65 -14.94 -10.63
N CYS A 379 -9.57 -15.62 -9.49
CA CYS A 379 -8.38 -16.34 -9.03
C CYS A 379 -8.48 -17.85 -9.31
N ALA A 380 -9.60 -18.33 -9.83
CA ALA A 380 -9.78 -19.75 -10.15
C ALA A 380 -8.95 -20.18 -11.36
N GLY A 381 -8.15 -21.23 -11.17
CA GLY A 381 -7.53 -22.02 -12.24
C GLY A 381 -8.27 -23.33 -12.48
N ASP A 382 -7.62 -24.25 -13.19
CA ASP A 382 -8.15 -25.55 -13.58
C ASP A 382 -8.76 -26.36 -12.42
N GLU A 383 -9.79 -27.14 -12.71
CA GLU A 383 -10.37 -28.04 -11.72
C GLU A 383 -9.37 -29.13 -11.30
N LEU A 384 -9.36 -29.45 -10.01
CA LEU A 384 -8.55 -30.55 -9.49
C LEU A 384 -9.25 -31.89 -9.80
N THR A 385 -8.90 -32.53 -10.91
CA THR A 385 -9.37 -33.89 -11.23
C THR A 385 -8.52 -34.94 -10.51
N SER A 386 -9.16 -35.93 -9.88
CA SER A 386 -8.50 -37.03 -9.16
C SER A 386 -7.97 -38.16 -10.05
N ASP A 387 -8.20 -38.11 -11.36
CA ASP A 387 -7.80 -39.18 -12.28
C ASP A 387 -6.36 -39.01 -12.76
N LEU A 388 -5.45 -39.74 -12.12
CA LEU A 388 -4.04 -39.86 -12.53
C LEU A 388 -3.85 -40.43 -13.95
N PHE A 389 -4.88 -41.07 -14.53
CA PHE A 389 -4.84 -41.66 -15.88
C PHE A 389 -5.50 -40.80 -16.96
N ALA A 390 -6.12 -39.66 -16.63
CA ALA A 390 -6.72 -38.79 -17.64
C ALA A 390 -5.69 -37.98 -18.44
N LYS A 391 -4.41 -37.98 -18.04
CA LYS A 391 -3.36 -37.19 -18.68
C LYS A 391 -2.77 -37.80 -19.96
N GLU A 392 -3.06 -39.07 -20.29
CA GLU A 392 -2.45 -39.72 -21.46
C GLU A 392 -3.32 -39.74 -22.73
N ASN A 393 -4.62 -39.38 -22.66
CA ASN A 393 -5.52 -39.49 -23.83
C ASN A 393 -6.11 -38.19 -24.35
N ASN A 394 -5.62 -37.01 -23.92
CA ASN A 394 -6.03 -35.73 -24.50
C ASN A 394 -4.82 -35.02 -25.14
N THR A 395 -4.42 -35.50 -26.32
CA THR A 395 -3.59 -34.77 -27.29
C THR A 395 -4.44 -33.99 -28.30
N GLU A 396 -5.65 -33.59 -27.91
CA GLU A 396 -6.41 -32.55 -28.59
C GLU A 396 -6.70 -31.43 -27.61
N THR A 397 -5.83 -30.42 -27.65
CA THR A 397 -5.95 -29.16 -26.93
C THR A 397 -7.15 -28.39 -27.50
N THR A 398 -8.37 -28.71 -27.06
CA THR A 398 -9.45 -27.72 -27.08
C THR A 398 -9.11 -26.69 -26.01
N SER A 399 -8.46 -25.61 -26.44
CA SER A 399 -8.31 -24.37 -25.68
C SER A 399 -9.69 -23.78 -25.40
N THR A 400 -10.38 -24.27 -24.36
CA THR A 400 -11.33 -23.41 -23.66
C THR A 400 -10.49 -22.33 -23.03
N ALA A 401 -10.54 -21.14 -23.62
CA ALA A 401 -9.87 -19.95 -23.16
C ALA A 401 -10.20 -19.73 -21.68
N VAL A 402 -9.28 -20.13 -20.80
CA VAL A 402 -9.08 -19.44 -19.54
C VAL A 402 -8.80 -18.01 -19.99
N GLU A 403 -9.70 -17.06 -19.66
CA GLU A 403 -9.40 -15.65 -19.82
C GLU A 403 -8.01 -15.43 -19.24
N ALA A 404 -7.07 -15.02 -20.10
CA ALA A 404 -5.75 -14.64 -19.65
C ALA A 404 -5.94 -13.69 -18.46
N PRO A 405 -5.12 -13.80 -17.39
CA PRO A 405 -5.19 -12.86 -16.29
C PRO A 405 -5.26 -11.46 -16.89
N LYS A 406 -6.33 -10.71 -16.55
CA LYS A 406 -6.55 -9.35 -17.08
C LYS A 406 -5.21 -8.63 -17.02
N ALA A 407 -4.85 -7.98 -18.13
CA ALA A 407 -3.63 -7.20 -18.19
C ALA A 407 -3.59 -6.27 -16.95
N PRO A 408 -2.46 -6.20 -16.24
CA PRO A 408 -2.35 -5.36 -15.06
C PRO A 408 -2.76 -3.93 -15.40
N ARG A 409 -3.52 -3.30 -14.49
CA ARG A 409 -4.04 -1.94 -14.68
C ARG A 409 -2.88 -0.96 -14.88
N SER A 410 -3.12 0.11 -15.63
CA SER A 410 -2.08 1.11 -15.85
C SER A 410 -1.74 1.82 -14.53
N ILE A 411 -0.46 2.16 -14.34
CA ILE A 411 0.05 2.79 -13.11
C ILE A 411 -0.66 4.12 -12.80
N THR A 412 -1.12 4.83 -13.84
CA THR A 412 -1.86 6.09 -13.71
C THR A 412 -3.29 5.89 -13.20
N GLU A 413 -3.95 4.76 -13.50
CA GLU A 413 -5.29 4.45 -12.98
C GLU A 413 -5.28 3.97 -11.52
N THR A 414 -4.13 3.45 -11.07
CA THR A 414 -3.97 2.86 -9.74
C THR A 414 -3.34 3.80 -8.71
N GLN A 415 -2.83 4.96 -9.16
CA GLN A 415 -2.20 5.96 -8.30
C GLN A 415 -3.14 6.48 -7.21
N GLY A 416 -2.63 6.52 -5.97
CA GLY A 416 -3.36 6.95 -4.79
C GLY A 416 -4.43 5.97 -4.31
N ARG A 417 -4.58 4.81 -4.96
CA ARG A 417 -5.51 3.74 -4.55
C ARG A 417 -4.84 2.68 -3.68
N GLY A 418 -3.57 2.86 -3.34
CA GLY A 418 -2.80 1.93 -2.54
C GLY A 418 -2.37 0.67 -3.27
N VAL A 419 -2.43 0.64 -4.60
CA VAL A 419 -1.89 -0.48 -5.39
C VAL A 419 -0.38 -0.35 -5.43
N VAL A 420 0.30 -1.45 -5.10
CA VAL A 420 1.76 -1.52 -5.13
C VAL A 420 2.18 -2.24 -6.41
N PRO A 421 2.91 -1.58 -7.33
CA PRO A 421 3.39 -2.25 -8.53
C PRO A 421 4.31 -3.42 -8.19
N THR A 422 4.25 -4.51 -8.94
CA THR A 422 5.18 -5.67 -8.84
C THR A 422 6.55 -5.34 -9.43
N GLU A 423 7.58 -6.13 -9.10
CA GLU A 423 8.93 -5.91 -9.67
C GLU A 423 8.91 -6.00 -11.21
N ALA A 424 8.13 -6.94 -11.76
CA ALA A 424 7.97 -7.10 -13.20
C ALA A 424 7.28 -5.90 -13.86
N GLU A 425 6.25 -5.33 -13.22
CA GLU A 425 5.57 -4.12 -13.71
C GLU A 425 6.48 -2.90 -13.68
N LYS A 426 7.26 -2.73 -12.60
CA LYS A 426 8.23 -1.63 -12.50
C LYS A 426 9.29 -1.72 -13.59
N GLN A 427 9.84 -2.91 -13.85
CA GLN A 427 10.84 -3.11 -14.90
C GLN A 427 10.28 -2.81 -16.29
N LYS A 428 9.06 -3.26 -16.59
CA LYS A 428 8.37 -2.93 -17.85
C LYS A 428 8.13 -1.43 -18.00
N ALA A 429 7.66 -0.78 -16.94
CA ALA A 429 7.43 0.66 -16.95
C ALA A 429 8.72 1.47 -17.10
N GLU A 430 9.82 1.05 -16.47
CA GLU A 430 11.13 1.68 -16.61
C GLU A 430 11.68 1.51 -18.04
N GLU A 431 11.50 0.33 -18.64
CA GLU A 431 11.88 0.11 -20.04
C GLU A 431 11.04 0.95 -21.01
N GLU A 432 9.72 1.02 -20.81
CA GLU A 432 8.83 1.85 -21.61
C GLU A 432 9.15 3.34 -21.46
N ALA A 433 9.41 3.81 -20.23
CA ALA A 433 9.82 5.18 -19.96
C ALA A 433 11.17 5.51 -20.61
N ARG A 434 12.12 4.58 -20.61
CA ARG A 434 13.39 4.74 -21.32
C ARG A 434 13.18 4.87 -22.83
N ARG A 435 12.34 4.03 -23.43
CA ARG A 435 12.00 4.10 -24.86
C ARG A 435 11.34 5.43 -25.23
N LYS A 436 10.37 5.91 -24.42
CA LYS A 436 9.72 7.22 -24.64
C LYS A 436 10.72 8.37 -24.56
N ARG A 437 11.62 8.38 -23.58
CA ARG A 437 12.68 9.41 -23.47
C ARG A 437 13.62 9.40 -24.68
N GLU A 438 13.99 8.22 -25.16
CA GLU A 438 14.83 8.09 -26.37
C GLU A 438 14.10 8.60 -27.63
N GLU A 439 12.79 8.34 -27.76
CA GLU A 439 11.94 8.85 -28.83
C GLU A 439 11.78 10.38 -28.76
N GLU A 440 11.48 10.94 -27.58
CA GLU A 440 11.36 12.38 -27.35
C GLU A 440 12.69 13.11 -27.64
N GLU A 441 13.82 12.59 -27.18
CA GLU A 441 15.14 13.14 -27.49
C GLU A 441 15.45 13.09 -28.99
N ALA A 442 15.04 12.02 -29.69
CA ALA A 442 15.22 11.90 -31.14
C ALA A 442 14.36 12.91 -31.90
N GLU A 443 13.10 13.10 -31.52
CA GLU A 443 12.21 14.12 -32.10
C GLU A 443 12.75 15.53 -31.86
N GLN A 444 13.23 15.82 -30.65
CA GLN A 444 13.79 17.13 -30.32
C GLN A 444 15.03 17.43 -31.14
N ARG A 445 15.95 16.46 -31.27
CA ARG A 445 17.12 16.58 -32.16
C ARG A 445 16.73 16.79 -33.61
N ALA A 446 15.70 16.10 -34.09
CA ALA A 446 15.20 16.28 -35.46
C ALA A 446 14.63 17.69 -35.68
N ARG A 447 13.85 18.22 -34.72
CA ARG A 447 13.34 19.60 -34.78
C ARG A 447 14.46 20.64 -34.76
N GLU A 448 15.45 20.47 -33.89
CA GLU A 448 16.62 21.35 -33.86
C GLU A 448 17.44 21.30 -35.16
N GLU A 449 17.58 20.12 -35.77
CA GLU A 449 18.26 19.98 -37.06
C GLU A 449 17.47 20.64 -38.19
N GLU A 450 16.15 20.50 -38.19
CA GLU A 450 15.27 21.16 -39.17
C GLU A 450 15.30 22.68 -39.01
N GLU A 451 15.25 23.20 -37.78
CA GLU A 451 15.42 24.63 -37.51
C GLU A 451 16.78 25.15 -37.98
N ARG A 452 17.88 24.44 -37.69
CA ARG A 452 19.22 24.79 -38.19
C ARG A 452 19.27 24.79 -39.72
N ARG A 453 18.65 23.82 -40.39
CA ARG A 453 18.56 23.78 -41.86
C ARG A 453 17.80 24.98 -42.40
N LEU A 454 16.65 25.33 -41.80
CA LEU A 454 15.85 26.50 -42.17
C LEU A 454 16.61 27.82 -41.93
N GLU A 455 17.36 27.93 -40.84
CA GLU A 455 18.24 29.08 -40.57
C GLU A 455 19.38 29.18 -41.58
N GLU A 456 20.02 28.07 -41.93
CA GLU A 456 21.05 28.05 -42.98
C GLU A 456 20.48 28.46 -44.35
N GLU A 457 19.28 27.99 -44.71
CA GLU A 457 18.60 28.40 -45.94
C GLU A 457 18.24 29.89 -45.93
N LYS A 458 17.69 30.41 -44.83
CA LYS A 458 17.43 31.84 -44.66
C LYS A 458 18.72 32.66 -44.77
N ARG A 459 19.82 32.20 -44.17
CA ARG A 459 21.14 32.85 -44.23
C ARG A 459 21.72 32.82 -45.65
N LYS A 460 21.58 31.71 -46.39
CA LYS A 460 21.98 31.61 -47.81
C LYS A 460 21.13 32.49 -48.72
N ASN A 461 19.84 32.66 -48.41
CA ASN A 461 18.90 33.47 -49.18
C ASN A 461 18.82 34.96 -48.79
N SER A 462 19.56 35.38 -47.76
CA SER A 462 19.63 36.77 -47.29
C SER A 462 20.11 37.73 -48.39
N PRO A 463 19.48 38.92 -48.54
CA PRO A 463 19.85 39.92 -49.56
C PRO A 463 21.33 40.32 -49.53
N LEU A 464 21.93 40.38 -48.33
CA LEU A 464 23.35 40.70 -48.14
C LEU A 464 24.28 39.63 -48.72
N ASN A 465 23.95 38.35 -48.54
CA ASN A 465 24.75 37.24 -49.10
C ASN A 465 24.58 37.10 -50.61
N LYS A 466 23.39 37.42 -51.15
CA LYS A 466 23.17 37.53 -52.60
C LYS A 466 23.95 38.69 -53.21
N LEU A 467 24.05 39.83 -52.52
CA LEU A 467 24.85 40.98 -52.95
C LEU A 467 26.36 40.66 -52.95
N PHE A 468 26.86 40.00 -51.89
CA PHE A 468 28.26 39.60 -51.75
C PHE A 468 28.70 38.56 -52.79
N ARG A 469 27.81 37.63 -53.17
CA ARG A 469 28.05 36.69 -54.28
C ARG A 469 28.09 37.41 -55.64
N LYS A 470 27.25 38.42 -55.86
CA LYS A 470 27.26 39.23 -57.08
C LYS A 470 28.56 40.03 -57.22
N THR A 471 29.04 40.66 -56.15
CA THR A 471 30.31 41.40 -56.17
C THR A 471 31.53 40.50 -56.33
N LYS A 472 31.53 39.31 -55.71
CA LYS A 472 32.61 38.33 -55.90
C LYS A 472 32.65 37.78 -57.33
N ASN A 473 31.50 37.40 -57.89
CA ASN A 473 31.43 36.92 -59.27
C ASN A 473 31.82 38.03 -60.28
N PHE A 474 31.52 39.29 -59.99
CA PHE A 474 31.96 40.43 -60.80
C PHE A 474 33.48 40.63 -60.74
N PHE A 475 34.10 40.49 -59.56
CA PHE A 475 35.56 40.55 -59.42
C PHE A 475 36.29 39.37 -60.09
N ASP A 476 35.76 38.15 -59.98
CA ASP A 476 36.34 36.97 -60.64
C ASP A 476 36.20 37.03 -62.17
N GLN A 477 35.21 37.77 -62.69
CA GLN A 477 35.03 38.00 -64.13
C GLN A 477 36.03 39.04 -64.66
N ILE A 478 36.29 40.11 -63.88
CA ILE A 478 37.31 41.12 -64.20
C ILE A 478 38.72 40.51 -64.16
N MET A 479 39.02 39.67 -63.16
CA MET A 479 40.33 38.99 -63.04
C MET A 479 40.57 37.92 -64.12
N LYS A 480 39.52 37.49 -64.84
CA LYS A 480 39.62 36.60 -66.00
C LYS A 480 39.77 37.34 -67.32
N GLU A 481 39.35 38.60 -67.40
CA GLU A 481 39.51 39.45 -68.60
C GLU A 481 40.88 40.15 -68.67
N GLU A 482 41.68 40.14 -67.60
CA GLU A 482 43.08 40.65 -67.60
C GLU A 482 44.14 39.55 -67.87
N GLY A 483 43.72 38.37 -68.33
CA GLY A 483 44.57 37.18 -68.57
C GLY A 483 44.67 36.70 -70.02
N GLU A 484 44.19 37.48 -70.99
CA GLU A 484 44.49 37.36 -72.44
C GLU A 484 45.16 38.65 -72.91
#